data_AF-A0A7Y2GP12-F1
#
_entry.id   AF-A0A7Y2GP12-F1
#
_cell.length_a   1.000
_cell.length_b   1.000
_cell.length_c   1.000
_cell.angle_alpha   90.00
_cell.angle_beta   90.00
_cell.angle_gamma   90.00
#
_symmetry.space_group_name_H-M   'P 1'
#
loop_
_entity.id
_entity.type
_entity.pdbx_description
1 polymer ?
#
loop_
_entity_poly.entity_id
_entity_poly.type
_entity_poly.pdbx_seq_one_letter_code
_entity_poly.pdbx_strand_id
1 'polypeptide(L)'
;MQYEGVLRKMQTEIGSPIQYYMVFETDFLNVNQVLNKELHIHFIKHQCLNCGHDRPIYRQGYCRTCFFEIPSTGDWIMRPELSTAHLDKEDRDLVYEKKVQLQPHIVYLANSSSIKVGVTRKAQVPTRWIDQGAHE
;
A
#
# COMPACT_ATOMS: atom_id res chain seq x y z
N MET A 1 -0.45 -1.62 27.32
CA MET A 1 -0.80 -1.14 25.96
C MET A 1 -1.58 -2.24 25.29
N GLN A 2 -2.74 -1.96 24.69
CA GLN A 2 -3.62 -3.01 24.15
C GLN A 2 -3.17 -3.50 22.77
N TYR A 3 -2.57 -2.62 21.97
CA TYR A 3 -1.97 -2.95 20.67
C TYR A 3 -0.68 -2.14 20.50
N GLU A 4 0.33 -2.75 19.88
CA GLU A 4 1.59 -2.11 19.52
C GLU A 4 2.02 -2.62 18.15
N GLY A 5 2.52 -1.72 17.30
CA GLY A 5 3.17 -2.11 16.06
C GLY A 5 3.32 -0.96 15.07
N VAL A 6 3.88 -1.28 13.91
CA VAL A 6 4.11 -0.31 12.85
C VAL A 6 2.83 -0.08 12.05
N LEU A 7 2.42 1.17 11.90
CA LEU A 7 1.29 1.51 11.05
C LEU A 7 1.59 1.17 9.59
N ARG A 8 0.68 0.40 8.97
CA ARG A 8 0.73 -0.01 7.56
C ARG A 8 -0.63 0.25 6.91
N LYS A 9 -0.71 0.15 5.58
CA LYS A 9 -2.00 0.19 4.88
C LYS A 9 -2.92 -0.89 5.48
N MET A 10 -4.12 -0.48 5.89
CA MET A 10 -5.11 -1.39 6.43
C MET A 10 -5.54 -2.42 5.38
N GLN A 11 -5.79 -3.64 5.84
CA GLN A 11 -6.47 -4.63 5.02
C GLN A 11 -7.97 -4.32 5.01
N THR A 12 -8.60 -4.53 3.87
CA THR A 12 -10.02 -4.25 3.68
C THR A 12 -10.74 -5.49 3.22
N GLU A 13 -11.92 -5.72 3.76
CA GLU A 13 -12.81 -6.81 3.35
C GLU A 13 -14.17 -6.24 2.93
N ILE A 14 -14.74 -6.80 1.86
CA ILE A 14 -16.09 -6.44 1.41
C ILE A 14 -17.08 -6.84 2.51
N GLY A 15 -17.89 -5.87 2.92
CA GLY A 15 -18.98 -6.05 3.89
C GLY A 15 -19.94 -4.87 3.83
N SER A 16 -20.99 -4.90 4.65
CA SER A 16 -21.92 -3.78 4.82
C SER A 16 -21.99 -3.39 6.31
N PRO A 17 -21.18 -2.42 6.78
CA PRO A 17 -20.19 -1.63 6.04
C PRO A 17 -18.91 -2.42 5.71
N ILE A 18 -18.05 -1.86 4.84
CA ILE A 18 -16.70 -2.38 4.57
C ILE A 18 -15.93 -2.53 5.89
N GLN A 19 -15.23 -3.66 6.06
CA GLN A 19 -14.43 -3.93 7.25
C GLN A 19 -12.98 -3.50 7.04
N TYR A 20 -12.42 -2.76 8.01
CA TYR A 20 -11.05 -2.28 8.01
C TYR A 20 -10.26 -2.94 9.14
N TYR A 21 -9.12 -3.53 8.79
CA TYR A 21 -8.25 -4.21 9.73
C TYR A 21 -6.88 -3.55 9.77
N MET A 22 -6.49 -3.10 10.97
CA MET A 22 -5.12 -2.71 11.26
C MET A 22 -4.36 -3.94 11.73
N VAL A 23 -3.43 -4.42 10.89
CA VAL A 23 -2.68 -5.66 11.14
C VAL A 23 -1.29 -5.33 11.68
N PHE A 24 -0.97 -5.91 12.84
CA PHE A 24 0.33 -5.84 13.50
C PHE A 24 1.07 -7.17 13.35
N GLU A 25 2.24 -7.31 13.99
CA GLU A 25 3.06 -8.53 13.85
C GLU A 25 2.41 -9.76 14.51
N THR A 26 1.79 -9.58 15.68
CA THR A 26 1.17 -10.68 16.46
C THR A 26 -0.34 -10.61 16.55
N ASP A 27 -0.94 -9.46 16.23
CA ASP A 27 -2.34 -9.17 16.46
C ASP A 27 -2.94 -8.32 15.34
N PHE A 28 -4.25 -8.14 15.36
CA PHE A 28 -4.94 -7.19 14.51
C PHE A 28 -6.09 -6.52 15.26
N LEU A 29 -6.44 -5.32 14.80
CA LEU A 29 -7.61 -4.57 15.27
C LEU A 29 -8.60 -4.43 14.12
N ASN A 30 -9.82 -4.94 14.29
CA ASN A 30 -10.94 -4.53 13.45
C ASN A 30 -11.32 -3.10 13.85
N VAL A 31 -10.94 -2.14 13.01
CA VAL A 31 -11.08 -0.71 13.27
C VAL A 31 -12.55 -0.31 13.37
N ASN A 32 -13.45 -1.02 12.68
CA ASN A 32 -14.88 -0.74 12.72
C ASN A 32 -15.44 -0.87 14.15
N GLN A 33 -14.90 -1.77 14.97
CA GLN A 33 -15.35 -2.02 16.35
C GLN A 33 -14.99 -0.88 17.32
N VAL A 34 -14.09 0.01 16.92
CA VAL A 34 -13.65 1.14 17.73
C VAL A 34 -14.08 2.50 17.18
N LEU A 35 -14.92 2.50 16.15
CA LEU A 35 -15.59 3.72 15.69
C LEU A 35 -16.44 4.32 16.82
N ASN A 36 -16.46 5.65 16.89
CA ASN A 36 -17.16 6.43 17.93
C ASN A 36 -16.66 6.18 19.37
N LYS A 37 -15.45 5.63 19.53
CA LYS A 37 -14.77 5.53 20.83
C LYS A 37 -13.62 6.52 20.91
N GLU A 38 -13.24 6.89 22.14
CA GLU A 38 -12.02 7.67 22.38
C GLU A 38 -10.79 6.75 22.23
N LEU A 39 -9.82 7.19 21.43
CA LEU A 39 -8.58 6.46 21.16
C LEU A 39 -7.38 7.29 21.62
N HIS A 40 -6.47 6.65 22.34
CA HIS A 40 -5.18 7.24 22.68
C HIS A 40 -4.09 6.59 21.84
N ILE A 41 -3.31 7.41 21.15
CA ILE A 41 -2.17 6.99 20.33
C ILE A 41 -0.91 7.54 20.96
N HIS A 42 0.03 6.65 21.26
CA HIS A 42 1.33 7.01 21.81
C HIS A 42 2.41 6.65 20.81
N PHE A 43 3.22 7.65 20.45
CA PHE A 43 4.40 7.42 19.62
C PHE A 43 5.49 6.74 20.46
N ILE A 44 5.97 5.60 19.99
CA ILE A 44 7.05 4.84 20.64
C ILE A 44 8.36 5.10 19.89
N LYS A 45 8.38 4.78 18.60
CA LYS A 45 9.58 4.82 17.76
C LYS A 45 9.22 4.83 16.27
N HIS A 46 10.25 4.98 15.45
CA HIS A 46 10.13 4.68 14.02
C HIS A 46 10.50 3.21 13.76
N GLN A 47 10.08 2.66 12.64
CA GLN A 47 10.51 1.32 12.22
C GLN A 47 10.46 1.22 10.69
N CYS A 48 11.62 1.00 10.07
CA CYS A 48 11.70 0.82 8.62
C CYS A 48 10.96 -0.44 8.19
N LEU A 49 10.08 -0.34 7.19
CA LEU A 49 9.31 -1.47 6.67
C LEU A 49 10.15 -2.53 5.95
N ASN A 50 11.39 -2.21 5.57
CA ASN A 50 12.33 -3.16 4.95
C ASN A 50 13.25 -3.83 5.98
N CYS A 51 14.02 -3.04 6.74
CA CYS A 51 15.05 -3.58 7.65
C CYS A 51 14.60 -3.74 9.11
N GLY A 52 13.41 -3.27 9.48
CA GLY A 52 12.88 -3.40 10.85
C GLY A 52 13.60 -2.56 11.92
N HIS A 53 14.66 -1.83 11.56
CA HIS A 53 15.38 -1.01 12.52
C HIS A 53 14.63 0.29 12.86
N ASP A 54 14.81 0.71 14.11
CA ASP A 54 14.40 2.03 14.59
C ASP A 54 15.32 3.10 14.01
N ARG A 55 14.85 3.73 12.94
CA ARG A 55 15.52 4.80 12.23
C ARG A 55 14.47 5.79 11.73
N PRO A 56 14.79 7.09 11.66
CA PRO A 56 13.90 8.05 11.02
C PRO A 56 13.45 7.58 9.63
N ILE A 57 12.15 7.64 9.39
CA ILE A 57 11.56 7.28 8.11
C ILE A 57 11.75 8.42 7.13
N TYR A 58 12.28 8.10 5.95
CA TYR A 58 12.51 9.09 4.89
C TYR A 58 11.28 9.21 3.99
N ARG A 59 10.84 8.10 3.37
CA ARG A 59 9.66 8.09 2.48
C ARG A 59 9.09 6.67 2.34
N GLN A 60 7.78 6.58 2.10
CA GLN A 60 7.05 5.32 1.85
C GLN A 60 7.23 4.25 2.95
N GLY A 61 7.51 4.67 4.19
CA GLY A 61 7.77 3.73 5.30
C GLY A 61 9.20 3.17 5.36
N TYR A 62 10.13 3.67 4.55
CA TYR A 62 11.52 3.21 4.53
C TYR A 62 12.48 4.26 5.08
N CYS A 63 13.54 3.81 5.75
CA CYS A 63 14.68 4.67 6.10
C CYS A 63 15.45 5.08 4.84
N ARG A 64 16.29 6.11 4.95
CA ARG A 64 17.00 6.70 3.79
C ARG A 64 17.80 5.65 3.00
N THR A 65 18.58 4.81 3.69
CA THR A 65 19.38 3.74 3.07
C THR A 65 18.50 2.79 2.26
N CYS A 66 17.49 2.19 2.89
CA CYS A 66 16.60 1.25 2.20
C CYS A 66 15.88 1.90 1.01
N PHE A 67 15.44 3.16 1.13
CA PHE A 67 14.74 3.87 0.05
C PHE A 67 15.58 4.04 -1.23
N PHE A 68 16.91 4.16 -1.11
CA PHE A 68 17.77 4.29 -2.30
C PHE A 68 18.26 2.94 -2.83
N GLU A 69 18.20 1.87 -2.03
CA GLU A 69 18.78 0.57 -2.38
C GLU A 69 17.74 -0.44 -2.87
N ILE A 70 16.53 -0.49 -2.31
CA ILE A 70 15.60 -1.59 -2.61
C ILE A 70 14.80 -1.34 -3.90
N PRO A 71 14.54 -2.37 -4.71
CA PRO A 71 13.82 -2.21 -5.97
C PRO A 71 12.36 -1.80 -5.79
N SER A 72 11.76 -2.08 -4.62
CA SER A 72 10.39 -1.67 -4.25
C SER A 72 10.24 -0.17 -3.96
N THR A 73 11.29 0.62 -4.15
CA THR A 73 11.31 2.09 -4.01
C THR A 73 11.94 2.79 -5.21
N GLY A 74 12.07 2.09 -6.34
CA GLY A 74 12.59 2.66 -7.58
C GLY A 74 11.75 3.84 -8.07
N ASP A 75 12.37 4.74 -8.83
CA ASP A 75 11.75 5.99 -9.27
C ASP A 75 10.49 5.75 -10.11
N TRP A 76 10.45 4.63 -10.83
CA TRP A 76 9.32 4.19 -11.63
C TRP A 76 8.01 4.00 -10.85
N ILE A 77 8.06 3.90 -9.51
CA ILE A 77 6.84 3.82 -8.67
C ILE A 77 6.06 5.13 -8.70
N MET A 78 6.77 6.26 -8.63
CA MET A 78 6.17 7.58 -8.70
C MET A 78 6.08 8.10 -10.14
N ARG A 79 6.96 7.58 -11.00
CA ARG A 79 7.12 7.97 -12.40
C ARG A 79 7.06 6.74 -13.31
N PRO A 80 5.88 6.12 -13.50
CA PRO A 80 5.75 4.88 -14.27
C PRO A 80 6.35 4.95 -15.68
N GLU A 81 6.45 6.14 -16.26
CA GLU A 81 7.09 6.39 -17.55
C GLU A 81 8.59 6.06 -17.59
N LEU A 82 9.26 5.95 -16.45
CA LEU A 82 10.67 5.55 -16.35
C LEU A 82 10.88 4.03 -16.33
N SER A 83 9.82 3.23 -16.28
CA SER A 83 9.90 1.77 -16.32
C SER A 83 10.54 1.28 -17.62
N THR A 84 11.64 0.53 -17.51
CA THR A 84 12.31 -0.11 -18.66
C THR A 84 12.35 -1.64 -18.59
N ALA A 85 11.69 -2.26 -17.60
CA ALA A 85 11.71 -3.71 -17.41
C ALA A 85 11.16 -4.50 -18.61
N HIS A 86 10.25 -3.89 -19.39
CA HIS A 86 9.71 -4.46 -20.63
C HIS A 86 10.72 -4.51 -21.78
N LEU A 87 11.86 -3.82 -21.65
CA LEU A 87 12.98 -3.81 -22.60
C LEU A 87 14.17 -4.64 -22.10
N ASP A 88 13.98 -5.44 -21.04
CA ASP A 88 15.04 -6.22 -20.38
C ASP A 88 16.19 -5.36 -19.81
N LYS A 89 15.90 -4.09 -19.46
CA LYS A 89 16.88 -3.18 -18.83
C LYS A 89 16.58 -3.00 -17.34
N GLU A 90 17.57 -3.33 -16.52
CA GLU A 90 17.55 -3.24 -15.06
C GLU A 90 17.65 -1.80 -14.54
N ASP A 91 16.88 -1.47 -13.50
CA ASP A 91 17.08 -0.29 -12.64
C ASP A 91 17.85 -0.67 -11.36
N ARG A 92 17.33 -1.61 -10.57
CA ARG A 92 17.93 -2.14 -9.33
C ARG A 92 17.88 -3.66 -9.21
N ASP A 93 16.81 -4.30 -9.69
CA ASP A 93 16.65 -5.75 -9.75
C ASP A 93 15.65 -6.12 -10.85
N LEU A 94 16.15 -6.58 -12.00
CA LEU A 94 15.31 -6.85 -13.16
C LEU A 94 14.25 -7.93 -12.92
N VAL A 95 14.55 -8.94 -12.09
CA VAL A 95 13.62 -10.05 -11.80
C VAL A 95 12.45 -9.54 -10.98
N TYR A 96 12.74 -8.76 -9.92
CA TYR A 96 11.71 -8.10 -9.12
C TYR A 96 10.90 -7.11 -9.96
N GLU A 97 11.57 -6.29 -10.76
CA GLU A 97 10.95 -5.25 -11.57
C GLU A 97 9.98 -5.83 -12.60
N LYS A 98 10.39 -6.85 -13.36
CA LYS A 98 9.48 -7.54 -14.29
C LYS A 98 8.25 -8.09 -13.56
N LYS A 99 8.46 -8.72 -12.40
CA LYS A 99 7.37 -9.25 -11.58
C LYS A 99 6.40 -8.16 -11.12
N VAL A 100 6.87 -6.96 -10.80
CA VAL A 100 5.99 -5.90 -10.23
C VAL A 100 5.44 -4.95 -11.29
N GLN A 101 6.21 -4.63 -12.32
CA GLN A 101 5.84 -3.66 -13.36
C GLN A 101 4.99 -4.32 -14.45
N LEU A 102 5.35 -5.54 -14.87
CA LEU A 102 4.67 -6.25 -15.97
C LEU A 102 3.54 -7.11 -15.43
N GLN A 103 2.50 -6.45 -14.95
CA GLN A 103 1.32 -7.10 -14.37
C GLN A 103 0.08 -6.87 -15.24
N PRO A 104 -0.90 -7.80 -15.24
CA PRO A 104 -2.16 -7.59 -15.92
C PRO A 104 -2.94 -6.43 -15.28
N HIS A 105 -3.42 -5.52 -16.12
CA HIS A 105 -4.25 -4.38 -15.71
C HIS A 105 -5.69 -4.56 -16.21
N ILE A 106 -6.62 -3.95 -15.50
CA ILE A 106 -8.03 -3.87 -15.85
C ILE A 106 -8.35 -2.40 -16.13
N VAL A 107 -9.02 -2.17 -17.25
CA VAL A 107 -9.66 -0.90 -17.59
C VAL A 107 -11.15 -1.02 -17.26
N TYR A 108 -11.70 -0.03 -16.57
CA TYR A 108 -13.10 -0.04 -16.16
C TYR A 108 -13.70 1.37 -16.22
N LEU A 109 -15.03 1.45 -16.30
CA LEU A 109 -15.76 2.70 -16.10
C LEU A 109 -16.12 2.82 -14.62
N ALA A 110 -15.80 3.96 -14.02
CA ALA A 110 -16.19 4.29 -12.67
C ALA A 110 -17.31 5.35 -12.72
N ASN A 111 -18.43 5.06 -12.07
CA ASN A 111 -19.50 6.02 -11.87
C ASN A 111 -19.28 6.75 -10.54
N SER A 112 -18.88 8.02 -10.62
CA SER A 112 -18.68 8.88 -9.44
C SER A 112 -19.44 10.19 -9.67
N SER A 113 -18.85 11.35 -9.40
CA SER A 113 -19.42 12.65 -9.81
C SER A 113 -19.66 12.75 -11.34
N SER A 114 -18.92 11.97 -12.12
CA SER A 114 -19.05 11.79 -13.56
C SER A 114 -18.50 10.42 -13.97
N ILE A 115 -18.78 10.00 -15.21
CA ILE A 115 -18.16 8.80 -15.78
C ILE A 115 -16.66 9.05 -15.94
N LYS A 116 -15.86 8.14 -15.39
CA LYS A 116 -14.39 8.16 -15.48
C LYS A 116 -13.89 6.82 -15.99
N VAL A 117 -12.80 6.84 -16.76
CA VAL A 117 -12.07 5.62 -17.11
C VAL A 117 -11.01 5.38 -16.04
N GLY A 118 -11.14 4.27 -15.32
CA GLY A 118 -10.18 3.81 -14.32
C GLY A 118 -9.25 2.74 -14.88
N VAL A 119 -8.03 2.70 -14.37
CA VAL A 119 -7.06 1.62 -14.63
C VAL A 119 -6.50 1.14 -13.30
N THR A 120 -6.47 -0.18 -13.10
CA THR A 120 -5.87 -0.78 -11.90
C THR A 120 -5.23 -2.13 -12.23
N ARG A 121 -4.34 -2.62 -11.37
CA ARG A 121 -3.82 -3.99 -11.48
C ARG A 121 -4.93 -4.98 -11.15
N LYS A 122 -4.97 -6.12 -11.83
CA LYS A 122 -5.96 -7.18 -11.59
C LYS A 122 -6.01 -7.61 -10.12
N ALA A 123 -4.84 -7.75 -9.48
CA ALA A 123 -4.73 -8.14 -8.07
C ALA A 123 -5.20 -7.07 -7.07
N GLN A 124 -5.46 -5.83 -7.51
CA GLN A 124 -5.96 -4.75 -6.65
C GLN A 124 -7.50 -4.65 -6.67
N VAL A 125 -8.19 -5.47 -7.47
CA VAL A 125 -9.66 -5.59 -7.38
C VAL A 125 -9.98 -6.62 -6.29
N PRO A 126 -10.85 -6.32 -5.30
CA PRO A 126 -11.71 -5.15 -5.17
C PRO A 126 -11.15 -4.02 -4.28
N THR A 127 -9.99 -4.19 -3.64
CA THR A 127 -9.39 -3.21 -2.70
C THR A 127 -9.35 -1.79 -3.28
N ARG A 128 -9.04 -1.64 -4.57
CA ARG A 128 -8.98 -0.34 -5.24
C ARG A 128 -10.33 0.36 -5.35
N TRP A 129 -11.43 -0.40 -5.44
CA TRP A 129 -12.78 0.15 -5.47
C TRP A 129 -13.21 0.62 -4.08
N ILE A 130 -12.88 -0.18 -3.06
CA ILE A 130 -13.06 0.18 -1.65
C ILE A 130 -12.32 1.48 -1.33
N ASP A 131 -11.02 1.56 -1.66
CA ASP A 131 -10.18 2.75 -1.42
C ASP A 131 -10.70 4.02 -2.12
N GLN A 132 -11.46 3.88 -3.21
CA GLN A 132 -12.02 4.99 -3.99
C GLN A 132 -13.46 5.33 -3.59
N GLY A 133 -14.07 4.59 -2.67
CA GLY A 133 -15.50 4.72 -2.36
C GLY A 133 -16.39 4.41 -3.58
N ALA A 134 -15.90 3.60 -4.51
CA ALA A 134 -16.67 3.18 -5.67
C ALA A 134 -17.72 2.16 -5.22
N HIS A 135 -18.98 2.42 -5.58
CA HIS A 135 -20.09 1.49 -5.46
C HIS A 135 -20.53 1.06 -6.87
N GLU A 136 -21.23 -0.06 -6.95
CA GLU A 136 -21.85 -0.54 -8.20
C GLU A 136 -22.95 0.43 -8.68
#